data_AF-A0AAD5BZ15-F1
#
_entry.id   AF-A0AAD5BZ15-F1
#
_cell.length_a   1.000
_cell.length_b   1.000
_cell.length_c   1.000
_cell.angle_alpha   90.00
_cell.angle_beta   90.00
_cell.angle_gamma   90.00
#
_symmetry.space_group_name_H-M   'P 1'
#
loop_
_entity.id
_entity.type
_entity.pdbx_description
1 polymer ?
#
loop_
_entity_poly.entity_id
_entity_poly.type
_entity_poly.pdbx_seq_one_letter_code
_entity_poly.pdbx_strand_id
1 'polypeptide(L)'
;MGASQINQLTFVLLIVSLVARTHGQACPNQLGNLNVCTPFVVPGSTNVVPSSECCSALQSVDRDCLCNTIRIATSLPTQCNFPVTCGN
;
A
#
# COMPACT_ATOMS: atom_id res chain seq x y z
N MET A 1 -18.84 -32.93 24.31
CA MET A 1 -18.91 -31.63 23.60
C MET A 1 -17.50 -31.30 23.11
N GLY A 2 -17.11 -31.59 21.86
CA GLY A 2 -15.69 -31.43 21.48
C GLY A 2 -15.35 -31.53 19.99
N ALA A 3 -16.15 -32.21 19.18
CA ALA A 3 -15.86 -32.35 17.74
C ALA A 3 -16.28 -31.12 16.91
N SER A 4 -17.34 -30.40 17.30
CA SER A 4 -17.88 -29.29 16.50
C SER A 4 -17.09 -27.97 16.65
N GLN A 5 -16.38 -27.76 17.76
CA GLN A 5 -15.59 -26.54 17.98
C GLN A 5 -14.26 -26.55 17.22
N ILE A 6 -13.64 -27.73 17.07
CA ILE A 6 -12.38 -27.87 16.33
C ILE A 6 -12.59 -27.47 14.87
N ASN A 7 -13.68 -27.92 14.23
CA ASN A 7 -13.98 -27.59 12.84
C ASN A 7 -14.22 -26.09 12.60
N GLN A 8 -14.82 -25.39 13.57
CA GLN A 8 -15.04 -23.94 13.46
C GLN A 8 -13.72 -23.15 13.57
N LEU A 9 -12.84 -23.52 14.49
CA LEU A 9 -11.53 -22.86 14.65
C LEU A 9 -10.66 -23.05 13.40
N THR A 10 -10.62 -24.25 12.84
CA THR A 10 -9.89 -24.53 11.59
C THR A 10 -10.46 -23.71 10.43
N PHE A 11 -11.79 -23.60 10.36
CA PHE A 11 -12.44 -22.81 9.32
C PHE A 11 -12.10 -21.33 9.46
N VAL A 12 -12.20 -20.75 10.66
CA VAL A 12 -11.83 -19.34 10.93
C VAL A 12 -10.38 -19.06 10.56
N LEU A 13 -9.45 -19.95 10.93
CA LEU A 13 -8.03 -19.83 10.57
C LEU A 13 -7.80 -19.84 9.05
N LEU A 14 -8.57 -20.65 8.31
CA LEU A 14 -8.53 -20.67 6.83
C LEU A 14 -9.03 -19.36 6.24
N ILE A 15 -10.11 -18.77 6.76
CA ILE A 15 -10.62 -17.47 6.26
C ILE A 15 -9.61 -16.35 6.54
N VAL A 16 -9.07 -16.29 7.76
CA VAL A 16 -8.09 -15.26 8.15
C VAL A 16 -6.83 -15.35 7.29
N SER A 17 -6.35 -16.55 7.01
CA SER A 17 -5.16 -16.73 6.17
C SER A 17 -5.42 -16.36 4.70
N LEU A 18 -6.61 -16.63 4.16
CA LEU A 18 -6.98 -16.19 2.79
C LEU A 18 -7.08 -14.65 2.69
N VAL A 19 -7.68 -14.00 3.68
CA VAL A 19 -7.76 -12.54 3.77
C VAL A 19 -6.36 -11.93 3.91
N ALA A 20 -5.50 -12.49 4.77
CA ALA A 20 -4.12 -12.01 4.91
C ALA A 20 -3.31 -12.10 3.60
N ARG A 21 -3.52 -13.15 2.80
CA ARG A 21 -2.83 -13.34 1.50
C ARG A 21 -3.30 -12.33 0.46
N THR A 22 -4.62 -12.16 0.34
CA THR A 22 -5.22 -11.24 -0.64
C THR A 22 -4.82 -9.79 -0.36
N HIS A 23 -4.85 -9.35 0.90
CA HIS A 23 -4.41 -8.00 1.26
C HIS A 23 -2.88 -7.81 1.12
N GLY A 24 -2.08 -8.82 1.49
CA GLY A 24 -0.61 -8.75 1.43
C GLY A 24 -0.02 -8.77 0.01
N GLN A 25 -0.71 -9.39 -0.96
CA GLN A 25 -0.25 -9.53 -2.35
C GLN A 25 -0.91 -8.54 -3.32
N ALA A 26 -2.11 -8.03 -3.01
CA ALA A 26 -2.76 -7.02 -3.83
C ALA A 26 -2.01 -5.69 -3.79
N CYS A 27 -1.52 -5.29 -2.62
CA CYS A 27 -0.92 -3.99 -2.41
C CYS A 27 0.32 -3.72 -3.29
N PRO A 28 1.36 -4.59 -3.34
CA PRO A 28 2.53 -4.36 -4.21
C PRO A 28 2.17 -4.32 -5.71
N ASN A 29 1.23 -5.16 -6.13
CA ASN A 29 0.77 -5.20 -7.53
C ASN A 29 -0.01 -3.93 -7.90
N GLN A 30 -0.88 -3.44 -7.00
CA GLN A 30 -1.61 -2.19 -7.18
C GLN A 30 -0.67 -0.97 -7.18
N LEU A 31 0.36 -0.97 -6.35
CA LEU A 31 1.40 0.06 -6.36
C LEU A 31 2.17 0.11 -7.69
N GLY A 32 2.38 -1.05 -8.33
CA GLY A 32 3.00 -1.11 -9.65
C GLY A 32 2.26 -0.28 -10.71
N ASN A 33 0.94 -0.19 -10.60
CA ASN A 33 0.12 0.63 -11.51
C ASN A 33 0.35 2.14 -11.31
N LEU A 34 0.88 2.57 -10.16
CA LEU A 34 1.25 3.97 -9.92
C LEU A 34 2.51 4.41 -10.67
N ASN A 35 3.16 3.51 -11.42
CA ASN A 35 4.32 3.89 -12.22
C ASN A 35 3.97 4.95 -13.29
N VAL A 36 2.70 5.04 -13.71
CA VAL A 36 2.20 6.14 -14.57
C VAL A 36 2.29 7.52 -13.90
N CYS A 37 2.37 7.56 -12.57
CA CYS A 37 2.49 8.80 -11.79
C CYS A 37 3.95 9.29 -11.65
N THR A 38 4.94 8.53 -12.09
CA THR A 38 6.38 8.87 -11.96
C THR A 38 6.74 10.29 -12.41
N PRO A 39 6.32 10.82 -13.58
CA PRO A 39 6.73 12.15 -14.01
C PRO A 39 6.21 13.29 -13.11
N PHE A 40 5.22 13.02 -12.25
CA PHE A 40 4.61 14.01 -11.36
C PHE A 40 5.18 14.00 -9.94
N VAL A 41 5.98 12.98 -9.59
CA VAL A 41 6.55 12.80 -8.24
C VAL A 41 8.08 12.95 -8.19
N VAL A 42 8.70 13.31 -9.31
CA VAL A 42 10.15 13.52 -9.41
C VAL A 42 10.46 15.01 -9.22
N PRO A 43 11.40 15.37 -8.32
CA PRO A 43 11.86 16.73 -8.15
C PRO A 43 12.38 17.34 -9.46
N GLY A 44 12.03 18.60 -9.73
CA GLY A 44 12.43 19.29 -10.96
C GLY A 44 11.50 19.05 -12.16
N SER A 45 10.41 18.28 -12.00
CA SER A 45 9.36 18.22 -13.00
C SER A 45 8.64 19.57 -13.12
N THR A 46 8.46 20.02 -14.36
CA THR A 46 7.68 21.23 -14.68
C THR A 46 6.17 20.98 -14.69
N ASN A 47 5.75 19.71 -14.74
CA ASN A 47 4.36 19.29 -14.66
C ASN A 47 4.08 18.71 -13.26
N VAL A 48 3.62 19.58 -12.36
CA VAL A 48 3.18 19.21 -11.00
C VAL A 48 1.69 18.81 -10.94
N VAL A 49 0.95 19.00 -12.03
CA VAL A 49 -0.46 18.58 -12.12
C VAL A 49 -0.52 17.15 -12.66
N PRO A 50 -1.03 16.17 -11.89
CA PRO A 50 -1.13 14.78 -12.34
C PRO A 50 -2.13 14.63 -13.48
N SER A 51 -1.87 13.70 -14.40
CA SER A 51 -2.81 13.36 -15.46
C SER A 51 -4.05 12.60 -14.94
N SER A 52 -5.11 12.55 -15.74
CA SER A 52 -6.31 11.76 -15.45
C SER A 52 -5.99 10.28 -15.22
N GLU A 53 -5.03 9.74 -15.96
CA GLU A 53 -4.60 8.34 -15.87
C GLU A 53 -3.91 8.08 -14.53
N CYS A 54 -3.02 8.98 -14.09
CA CYS A 54 -2.38 8.88 -12.78
C CYS A 54 -3.42 8.95 -11.65
N CYS A 55 -4.37 9.89 -11.71
CA CYS A 55 -5.43 10.00 -10.71
C CYS A 55 -6.34 8.75 -10.69
N SER A 56 -6.65 8.18 -11.84
CA SER A 56 -7.46 6.96 -11.95
C SER A 56 -6.72 5.73 -11.40
N ALA A 57 -5.43 5.61 -11.71
CA ALA A 57 -4.58 4.57 -11.15
C ALA A 57 -4.50 4.70 -9.62
N LEU A 58 -4.34 5.91 -9.09
CA LEU A 58 -4.30 6.17 -7.65
C LEU A 58 -5.61 5.77 -6.95
N GLN A 59 -6.76 6.02 -7.58
CA GLN A 59 -8.08 5.64 -7.04
C GLN A 59 -8.31 4.12 -7.02
N SER A 60 -7.60 3.37 -7.86
CA SER A 60 -7.69 1.90 -7.92
C SER A 60 -6.87 1.17 -6.84
N VAL A 61 -6.01 1.90 -6.12
CA VAL A 61 -5.21 1.35 -5.02
C VAL A 61 -6.05 1.31 -3.75
N ASP A 62 -5.94 0.21 -3.01
CA ASP A 62 -6.56 0.09 -1.71
C ASP A 62 -6.06 1.19 -0.75
N ARG A 63 -6.98 1.81 -0.01
CA ARG A 63 -6.68 2.98 0.85
C ARG A 63 -5.75 2.63 2.00
N ASP A 64 -5.94 1.48 2.64
CA ASP A 64 -5.12 1.05 3.77
C ASP A 64 -3.71 0.67 3.31
N CYS A 65 -3.61 -0.01 2.16
CA CYS A 65 -2.35 -0.26 1.47
C CYS A 65 -1.60 1.04 1.21
N LEU A 66 -2.23 2.02 0.55
CA LEU A 66 -1.59 3.30 0.20
C LEU A 66 -1.13 4.06 1.44
N CYS A 67 -1.98 4.14 2.46
CA CYS A 67 -1.65 4.79 3.74
C CYS A 67 -0.45 4.11 4.43
N ASN A 68 -0.42 2.78 4.46
CA ASN A 68 0.67 2.03 5.07
C ASN A 68 1.98 2.23 4.30
N THR A 69 1.94 2.22 2.96
CA THR A 69 3.11 2.52 2.12
C THR A 69 3.65 3.92 2.40
N ILE A 70 2.79 4.95 2.41
CA ILE A 70 3.22 6.33 2.68
C ILE A 70 3.84 6.43 4.07
N ARG A 71 3.24 5.80 5.07
CA ARG A 71 3.79 5.74 6.44
C ARG A 71 5.18 5.09 6.46
N ILE A 72 5.35 3.97 5.78
CA ILE A 72 6.65 3.30 5.69
C ILE A 72 7.65 4.22 4.99
N ALA A 73 7.31 4.75 3.82
CA ALA A 73 8.17 5.61 3.01
C ALA A 73 8.63 6.88 3.75
N THR A 74 7.74 7.52 4.50
CA THR A 74 8.06 8.71 5.32
C THR A 74 8.90 8.37 6.56
N SER A 75 8.80 7.13 7.08
CA SER A 75 9.62 6.67 8.21
C SER A 75 11.02 6.19 7.80
N LEU A 76 11.22 5.80 6.53
CA LEU A 76 12.49 5.26 6.04
C LEU A 76 13.69 6.18 6.31
N PRO A 77 13.63 7.50 6.04
CA PRO A 77 14.77 8.39 6.32
C PRO A 77 15.23 8.31 7.77
N THR A 78 14.29 8.37 8.73
CA THR A 78 14.58 8.25 10.16
C THR A 78 15.18 6.90 10.51
N GLN A 79 14.63 5.80 9.96
CA GLN A 79 15.17 4.45 10.18
C GLN A 79 16.58 4.28 9.61
N CYS A 80 16.91 5.00 8.55
CA CYS A 80 18.24 5.02 7.95
C CYS A 80 19.18 6.08 8.56
N ASN A 81 18.80 6.73 9.68
CA ASN A 81 19.55 7.84 10.27
C ASN A 81 19.85 8.98 9.27
N PHE A 82 18.97 9.18 8.28
CA PHE A 82 19.09 10.19 7.25
C PHE A 82 18.16 11.38 7.57
N PRO A 83 18.69 12.50 8.09
CA PRO A 83 17.88 13.65 8.45
C PRO A 83 17.32 14.32 7.19
N VAL A 84 15.99 14.30 7.05
CA VAL A 84 15.28 15.00 5.98
C VAL A 84 14.56 16.22 6.54
N THR A 85 14.77 17.38 5.93
CA THR A 85 13.97 18.58 6.18
C THR A 85 13.10 18.83 4.95
N CYS A 86 11.86 18.34 4.99
CA CYS A 86 10.87 18.69 3.97
C CYS A 86 10.37 20.11 4.25
N GLY A 87 10.60 21.04 3.32
CA GLY A 87 10.15 22.43 3.43
C GLY A 87 8.62 22.56 3.32
N ASN A 88 8.07 23.56 4.01
CA ASN A 88 6.64 23.91 3.99
C ASN A 88 6.17 24.40 2.62
#